data_AF-A0A7C1AXF4-F1
#
_entry.id   AF-A0A7C1AXF4-F1
#
_cell.length_a   1.000
_cell.length_b   1.000
_cell.length_c   1.000
_cell.angle_alpha   90.00
_cell.angle_beta   90.00
_cell.angle_gamma   90.00
#
_symmetry.space_group_name_H-M   'P 1'
#
loop_
_entity.id
_entity.type
_entity.pdbx_description
1 polymer ?
#
loop_
_entity_poly.entity_id
_entity_poly.type
_entity_poly.pdbx_seq_one_letter_code
_entity_poly.pdbx_strand_id
1 'polypeptide(L)'
;MAAPGVSVLEATQNHARIAAEVFEEVPGIRGNLVFDAHTAVLMREHGIRTIYTRDADFSRFPFIEVVDPLQQHRRSGARRHRPRSGHRP
;
A
#
# COMPACT_ATOMS: atom_id res chain seq x y z
N MET A 1 -1.88 -15.58 22.50
CA MET A 1 -1.79 -14.11 22.39
C MET A 1 -2.30 -13.74 21.01
N ALA A 2 -3.43 -13.05 20.91
CA ALA A 2 -3.93 -12.47 19.67
C ALA A 2 -4.45 -11.07 20.01
N ALA A 3 -3.98 -10.05 19.30
CA ALA A 3 -4.53 -8.71 19.40
C ALA A 3 -5.70 -8.61 18.40
N PRO A 4 -6.89 -8.11 18.78
CA PRO A 4 -8.09 -8.12 17.95
C PRO A 4 -8.04 -7.25 16.68
N GLY A 5 -6.88 -6.65 16.37
CA GLY A 5 -6.67 -5.84 15.16
C GLY A 5 -5.39 -6.19 14.40
N VAL A 6 -4.76 -7.34 14.69
CA VAL A 6 -3.52 -7.76 14.03
C VAL A 6 -3.69 -9.17 13.48
N SER A 7 -3.45 -9.32 12.18
CA SER A 7 -3.36 -10.60 11.48
C SER A 7 -2.02 -10.72 10.77
N VAL A 8 -1.49 -11.95 10.71
CA VAL A 8 -0.31 -12.26 9.90
C VAL A 8 -0.78 -12.62 8.50
N LEU A 9 -0.12 -12.08 7.47
CA LEU A 9 -0.35 -12.49 6.09
C LEU A 9 0.46 -13.74 5.81
N GLU A 10 -0.23 -14.80 5.41
CA GLU A 10 0.38 -16.08 5.01
C GLU A 10 0.22 -16.27 3.50
N ALA A 11 1.18 -16.95 2.88
CA ALA A 11 1.12 -17.29 1.47
C ALA A 11 -0.09 -18.20 1.19
N THR A 12 -0.83 -17.92 0.11
CA THR A 12 -1.92 -18.81 -0.34
C THR A 12 -1.42 -19.75 -1.44
N GLN A 13 -2.31 -20.61 -1.96
CA GLN A 13 -2.00 -21.45 -3.12
C GLN A 13 -1.64 -20.63 -4.38
N ASN A 14 -2.02 -19.36 -4.45
CA ASN A 14 -1.71 -18.49 -5.59
C ASN A 14 -0.33 -17.83 -5.49
N HIS A 15 0.38 -17.97 -4.37
CA HIS A 15 1.57 -17.18 -4.06
C HIS A 15 2.65 -17.27 -5.16
N ALA A 16 2.93 -18.47 -5.66
CA ALA A 16 3.96 -18.67 -6.69
C ALA A 16 3.61 -17.96 -8.01
N ARG A 17 2.33 -18.00 -8.43
CA ARG A 17 1.86 -17.30 -9.64
C ARG A 17 1.99 -15.79 -9.48
N ILE A 18 1.55 -15.26 -8.35
CA ILE A 18 1.59 -13.81 -8.07
C ILE A 18 3.04 -13.33 -7.90
N ALA A 19 3.90 -14.15 -7.31
CA ALA A 19 5.34 -13.87 -7.23
C ALA A 19 5.95 -13.75 -8.62
N ALA A 20 5.66 -14.68 -9.54
CA ALA A 20 6.16 -14.61 -10.92
C ALA A 20 5.72 -13.29 -11.59
N GLU A 21 4.44 -12.92 -11.48
CA GLU A 21 3.91 -11.66 -12.02
C GLU A 21 4.63 -10.44 -11.46
N VAL A 22 4.86 -10.38 -10.15
CA VAL A 22 5.60 -9.27 -9.52
C VAL A 22 7.05 -9.20 -9.99
N PHE A 23 7.72 -10.35 -10.15
CA PHE A 23 9.12 -10.40 -10.61
C PHE A 23 9.27 -10.02 -12.09
N GLU A 24 8.24 -10.26 -12.91
CA GLU A 24 8.19 -9.80 -14.30
C GLU A 24 7.91 -8.30 -14.40
N GLU A 25 6.99 -7.78 -13.58
CA GLU A 25 6.59 -6.37 -13.59
C GLU A 25 7.63 -5.43 -12.98
N VAL A 26 8.36 -5.87 -11.94
CA VAL A 26 9.28 -5.02 -11.18
C VAL A 26 10.73 -5.38 -11.51
N PRO A 27 11.42 -4.57 -12.34
CA PRO A 27 12.77 -4.90 -12.77
C PRO A 27 13.78 -4.81 -11.63
N GLY A 28 14.75 -5.72 -11.64
CA GLY A 28 15.92 -5.67 -10.77
C GLY A 28 15.70 -6.15 -9.34
N ILE A 29 14.68 -6.99 -9.09
CA ILE A 29 14.54 -7.70 -7.81
C ILE A 29 15.69 -8.70 -7.63
N ARG A 30 16.66 -8.34 -6.78
CA ARG A 30 17.85 -9.14 -6.45
C ARG A 30 18.36 -8.75 -5.06
N GLY A 31 19.13 -9.64 -4.43
CA GLY A 31 19.77 -9.36 -3.13
C GLY A 31 18.73 -8.99 -2.06
N ASN A 32 18.96 -7.90 -1.34
CA ASN A 32 18.08 -7.46 -0.25
C ASN A 32 16.63 -7.23 -0.69
N LEU A 33 16.40 -6.79 -1.93
CA LEU A 33 15.06 -6.49 -2.44
C LEU A 33 14.16 -7.73 -2.57
N VAL A 34 14.73 -8.94 -2.54
CA VAL A 34 13.95 -10.18 -2.59
C VAL A 34 13.02 -10.30 -1.36
N PHE A 35 13.45 -9.81 -0.19
CA PHE A 35 12.63 -9.83 1.01
C PHE A 35 11.46 -8.85 0.91
N ASP A 36 11.71 -7.63 0.44
CA ASP A 36 10.66 -6.63 0.21
C ASP A 36 9.68 -7.09 -0.87
N ALA A 37 10.19 -7.75 -1.92
CA ALA A 37 9.36 -8.36 -2.94
C ALA A 37 8.46 -9.46 -2.37
N HIS A 38 8.95 -10.30 -1.46
CA HIS A 38 8.10 -11.29 -0.81
C HIS A 38 6.96 -10.65 -0.02
N THR A 39 7.24 -9.58 0.75
CA THR A 39 6.19 -8.79 1.43
C THR A 39 5.20 -8.17 0.44
N ALA A 40 5.70 -7.58 -0.65
CA ALA A 40 4.86 -6.98 -1.69
C ALA A 40 3.96 -8.01 -2.38
N VAL A 41 4.46 -9.24 -2.61
CA VAL A 41 3.65 -10.35 -3.16
C VAL A 41 2.53 -10.73 -2.19
N LEU A 42 2.81 -10.86 -0.89
CA LEU A 42 1.76 -11.12 0.11
C LEU A 42 0.71 -10.01 0.11
N MET A 43 1.13 -8.74 0.05
CA MET A 43 0.21 -7.62 -0.02
C MET A 43 -0.69 -7.71 -1.27
N ARG A 44 -0.11 -7.98 -2.45
CA ARG A 44 -0.86 -8.11 -3.70
C ARG A 44 -1.82 -9.29 -3.66
N GLU A 45 -1.37 -10.42 -3.14
CA GLU A 45 -2.15 -11.65 -2.97
C GLU A 45 -3.39 -11.46 -2.10
N HIS A 46 -3.27 -10.65 -1.05
CA HIS A 46 -4.37 -10.34 -0.13
C HIS A 46 -5.13 -9.05 -0.48
N GLY A 47 -4.82 -8.41 -1.62
CA GLY A 47 -5.47 -7.17 -2.04
C GLY A 47 -5.17 -5.95 -1.16
N ILE A 48 -4.09 -5.99 -0.38
CA ILE A 48 -3.64 -4.93 0.50
C ILE A 48 -2.77 -3.97 -0.30
N ARG A 49 -3.09 -2.68 -0.24
CA ARG A 49 -2.41 -1.64 -1.04
C ARG A 49 -1.53 -0.73 -0.22
N THR A 50 -1.88 -0.47 1.03
CA THR A 50 -1.16 0.50 1.86
C THR A 50 -0.19 -0.20 2.81
N ILE A 51 1.06 0.24 2.83
CA ILE A 51 2.05 -0.16 3.86
C ILE A 51 2.50 1.06 4.64
N TYR A 52 2.56 0.92 5.96
CA TYR A 52 3.13 1.92 6.84
C TYR A 52 4.59 1.56 7.12
N THR A 53 5.52 2.29 6.53
CA THR A 53 6.96 2.03 6.67
C THR A 53 7.77 3.29 6.37
N ARG A 54 9.01 3.32 6.87
CA ARG A 54 10.03 4.31 6.46
C ARG A 54 10.97 3.79 5.38
N ASP A 55 10.79 2.53 4.98
CA ASP A 55 11.56 1.92 3.91
C ASP A 55 11.05 2.40 2.56
N ALA A 56 11.88 3.18 1.85
CA ALA A 56 11.54 3.75 0.56
C ALA A 56 11.56 2.71 -0.57
N ASP A 57 12.20 1.55 -0.40
CA ASP A 57 12.29 0.54 -1.46
C ASP A 57 10.90 0.00 -1.86
N PHE A 58 9.91 0.08 -0.96
CA PHE A 58 8.52 -0.26 -1.27
C PHE A 58 7.89 0.62 -2.37
N SER A 59 8.42 1.81 -2.64
CA SER A 59 7.94 2.65 -3.74
C SER A 59 8.25 2.08 -5.13
N ARG A 60 9.08 1.03 -5.21
CA ARG A 60 9.40 0.32 -6.45
C ARG A 60 8.26 -0.61 -6.90
N PHE A 61 7.32 -0.94 -6.02
CA PHE A 61 6.17 -1.78 -6.32
C PHE A 61 4.96 -0.90 -6.65
N PRO A 62 4.55 -0.78 -7.92
CA PRO A 62 3.57 0.24 -8.36
C PRO A 62 2.15 0.05 -7.80
N PHE A 63 1.84 -1.14 -7.28
CA PHE A 63 0.56 -1.45 -6.64
C PHE A 63 0.52 -1.11 -5.14
N ILE A 64 1.64 -0.64 -4.56
CA ILE A 64 1.78 -0.29 -3.14
C ILE A 64 1.75 1.23 -2.94
N GLU A 65 0.94 1.67 -1.98
CA GLU A 65 0.95 3.00 -1.39
C GLU A 65 1.80 2.98 -0.11
N VAL A 66 2.92 3.70 -0.12
CA VAL A 66 3.81 3.83 1.03
C VAL A 66 3.40 5.04 1.87
N VAL A 67 3.09 4.80 3.14
CA VAL A 67 2.81 5.85 4.12
C VAL A 67 3.92 5.88 5.16
N ASP A 68 4.67 6.98 5.20
CA ASP A 68 5.62 7.22 6.29
C ASP A 68 4.84 7.58 7.56
N PRO A 69 4.84 6.74 8.61
CA PRO A 69 4.08 7.00 9.84
C PRO A 69 4.59 8.21 10.63
N LEU A 70 5.80 8.71 10.32
CA LEU A 70 6.39 9.88 10.98
C LEU A 70 6.18 11.17 10.19
N GLN A 71 5.73 11.09 8.94
CA GLN A 71 5.33 12.28 8.20
C GLN A 71 3.95 12.76 8.65
N GLN A 72 3.90 14.02 9.08
CA GLN A 72 2.71 14.63 9.62
C GLN A 72 1.61 14.67 8.54
N HIS A 73 0.58 13.83 8.67
CA HIS A 73 -0.63 13.95 7.87
C HIS A 73 -1.32 15.27 8.24
N ARG A 74 -1.06 16.35 7.49
CA ARG A 74 -1.89 17.56 7.58
C ARG A 74 -3.28 17.14 7.13
N ARG A 75 -4.20 16.91 8.07
CA ARG A 75 -5.61 16.67 7.78
C ARG A 75 -6.11 17.85 6.94
N SER A 76 -6.34 17.63 5.65
CA SER A 76 -6.95 18.61 4.76
C SER A 76 -8.36 18.88 5.25
N GLY A 77 -8.54 20.00 5.95
CA GLY A 77 -9.85 20.49 6.38
C GLY A 77 -10.75 20.67 5.16
N ALA A 78 -11.90 20.01 5.20
CA ALA A 78 -12.99 20.17 4.26
C ALA A 78 -13.27 21.66 4.01
N ARG A 79 -13.02 22.13 2.79
CA ARG A 79 -13.57 23.41 2.32
C ARG A 79 -15.09 23.22 2.26
N ARG A 80 -15.79 23.77 3.26
CA ARG A 80 -17.25 23.95 3.23
C ARG A 80 -17.61 24.71 1.94
N HIS A 81 -18.25 24.01 1.01
CA HIS A 81 -19.04 24.66 -0.03
C HIS A 81 -20.16 25.45 0.66
N ARG A 82 -20.08 26.78 0.64
CA ARG A 82 -21.24 27.64 0.90
C ARG A 82 -22.17 27.56 -0.32
N PRO A 83 -23.48 27.27 -0.17
CA PRO A 83 -24.40 27.46 -1.27
C PRO A 83 -24.57 28.97 -1.51
N ARG A 84 -24.49 29.40 -2.77
CA ARG A 84 -24.83 30.76 -3.16
C ARG A 84 -26.34 30.91 -3.15
N SER A 85 -26.85 31.71 -2.23
CA SER A 85 -28.24 32.15 -2.17
C SER A 85 -28.54 33.10 -3.33
N GLY A 86 -29.55 32.76 -4.14
CA GLY A 86 -30.51 33.64 -4.82
C GLY A 86 -30.03 34.72 -5.80
N HIS A 87 -30.60 34.72 -7.01
CA HIS A 87 -31.50 35.81 -7.47
C HIS A 87 -32.12 35.41 -8.83
N ARG A 88 -33.44 35.25 -8.86
CA ARG A 88 -34.28 35.30 -10.08
C ARG A 88 -34.96 36.67 -10.09
N PRO A 89 -34.96 37.37 -11.21
CA PRO A 89 -36.16 38.01 -11.74
C PRO A 89 -36.79 37.14 -12.84
#